data_AF-A0A1W2CPR3-F1
#
_entry.id   AF-A0A1W2CPR3-F1
#
_cell.length_a   1.000
_cell.length_b   1.000
_cell.length_c   1.000
_cell.angle_alpha   90.00
_cell.angle_beta   90.00
_cell.angle_gamma   90.00
#
_symmetry.space_group_name_H-M   'P 1'
#
loop_
_entity.id
_entity.type
_entity.pdbx_description
1 polymer ?
#
loop_
_entity_poly.entity_id
_entity_poly.type
_entity_poly.pdbx_seq_one_letter_code
_entity_poly.pdbx_strand_id
1 'polypeptide(L)'
;MGIQTTAEFFEIDKMEKELLPVLNIKLYLINVNYIPTNEAALKQLKGKDYQLNIMNGTCHFPMLEHPNELNLILRQDISTIEKDLN
;
A
#
# COMPACT_ATOMS: atom_id res chain seq x y z
N MET A 1 23.43 -0.16 -9.83
CA MET A 1 23.02 -0.58 -8.48
C MET A 1 21.92 -1.61 -8.65
N GLY A 2 22.17 -2.90 -8.49
CA GLY A 2 21.21 -3.93 -8.89
C GLY A 2 21.38 -5.30 -8.23
N ILE A 3 22.01 -5.37 -7.05
CA ILE A 3 22.24 -6.67 -6.37
C ILE A 3 21.74 -6.68 -4.91
N GLN A 4 21.38 -5.54 -4.32
CA GLN A 4 20.97 -5.51 -2.90
C GLN A 4 19.49 -5.88 -2.67
N THR A 5 18.65 -5.90 -3.71
CA THR A 5 17.20 -5.99 -3.57
C THR A 5 16.62 -7.40 -3.44
N THR A 6 17.27 -8.45 -3.96
CA THR A 6 16.59 -9.75 -4.12
C THR A 6 16.29 -10.48 -2.82
N ALA A 7 17.21 -10.47 -1.85
CA ALA A 7 17.01 -11.17 -0.58
C ALA A 7 15.91 -10.53 0.27
N GLU A 8 15.85 -9.19 0.31
CA GLU A 8 14.84 -8.45 1.07
C GLU A 8 13.43 -8.67 0.50
N PHE A 9 13.27 -8.77 -0.82
CA PHE A 9 11.98 -9.08 -1.44
C PHE A 9 11.44 -10.47 -1.04
N PHE A 10 12.32 -11.48 -0.89
CA PHE A 10 11.90 -12.81 -0.43
C PHE A 10 11.47 -12.82 1.03
N GLU A 11 12.17 -12.09 1.89
CA GLU A 11 11.80 -11.97 3.30
C GLU A 11 10.48 -11.19 3.47
N ILE A 12 10.26 -10.13 2.67
CA ILE A 12 9.01 -9.38 2.67
C ILE A 12 7.83 -10.26 2.23
N ASP A 13 7.95 -11.04 1.15
CA ASP A 13 6.88 -11.94 0.70
C ASP A 13 6.51 -12.98 1.77
N LYS A 14 7.50 -13.50 2.49
CA LYS A 14 7.28 -14.44 3.59
C LYS A 14 6.56 -13.78 4.76
N MET A 15 7.04 -12.61 5.19
CA MET A 15 6.41 -11.84 6.27
C MET A 15 4.98 -11.42 5.92
N GLU A 16 4.72 -10.98 4.69
CA GLU A 16 3.38 -10.60 4.22
C GLU A 16 2.40 -11.78 4.31
N LYS A 17 2.83 -12.98 3.88
CA LYS A 17 1.99 -14.19 3.97
C LYS A 17 1.68 -14.60 5.41
N GLU A 18 2.60 -14.40 6.34
CA GLU A 18 2.41 -14.75 7.74
C GLU A 18 1.58 -13.69 8.49
N LEU A 19 1.79 -12.40 8.23
CA LEU A 19 1.25 -11.30 9.02
C LEU A 19 -0.02 -10.66 8.44
N LEU A 20 -0.19 -10.62 7.12
CA LEU A 20 -1.40 -10.03 6.53
C LEU A 20 -2.69 -10.76 6.96
N PRO A 21 -2.75 -12.11 7.03
CA PRO A 21 -3.97 -12.80 7.43
C PRO A 21 -4.37 -12.56 8.89
N VAL A 22 -3.40 -12.41 9.80
CA VAL A 22 -3.67 -12.18 11.24
C VAL A 22 -4.05 -10.74 11.55
N LEU A 23 -3.76 -9.80 10.65
CA LEU A 23 -4.09 -8.40 10.86
C LEU A 23 -5.59 -8.16 10.60
N ASN A 24 -6.44 -8.22 11.62
CA ASN A 24 -7.90 -8.11 11.47
C ASN A 24 -8.42 -6.66 11.30
N ILE A 25 -7.71 -5.85 10.52
CA ILE A 25 -8.09 -4.46 10.20
C ILE A 25 -8.11 -4.29 8.67
N LYS A 26 -9.01 -3.40 8.21
CA LYS A 26 -9.04 -2.97 6.81
C LYS A 26 -7.83 -2.08 6.54
N LEU A 27 -7.06 -2.41 5.51
CA LEU A 27 -5.85 -1.67 5.14
C LEU A 27 -6.16 -0.60 4.09
N TYR A 28 -5.62 0.60 4.27
CA TYR A 28 -5.65 1.66 3.28
C TYR A 28 -4.22 1.97 2.86
N LEU A 29 -3.91 1.76 1.59
CA LEU A 29 -2.57 1.85 1.03
C LEU A 29 -2.55 2.92 -0.06
N ILE A 30 -1.55 3.80 -0.03
CA ILE A 30 -1.32 4.80 -1.07
C ILE A 30 0.08 4.57 -1.63
N ASN A 31 0.15 4.01 -2.84
CA ASN A 31 1.41 3.64 -3.48
C ASN A 31 1.62 4.45 -4.75
N VAL A 32 2.88 4.71 -5.08
CA VAL A 32 3.28 5.27 -6.38
C VAL A 32 3.49 4.15 -7.39
N ASN A 33 3.19 4.41 -8.65
CA ASN A 33 3.40 3.45 -9.75
C ASN A 33 4.88 3.26 -10.14
N TYR A 34 5.82 3.95 -9.48
CA TYR A 34 7.26 3.78 -9.68
C TYR A 34 7.74 2.36 -9.38
N ILE A 35 7.15 1.71 -8.37
CA ILE A 35 7.45 0.30 -8.00
C ILE A 35 6.13 -0.48 -8.08
N PRO A 36 6.08 -1.61 -8.80
CA PRO A 36 4.86 -2.40 -8.90
C PRO A 36 4.45 -2.94 -7.52
N THR A 37 3.18 -2.76 -7.17
CA THR A 37 2.58 -3.33 -5.96
C THR A 37 2.08 -4.74 -6.26
N ASN A 38 2.31 -5.69 -5.34
CA ASN A 38 1.82 -7.07 -5.50
C ASN A 38 0.32 -7.17 -5.15
N GLU A 39 -0.53 -6.61 -6.02
CA GLU A 39 -1.98 -6.60 -5.84
C GLU A 39 -2.59 -8.01 -5.78
N ALA A 40 -1.98 -8.99 -6.45
CA ALA A 40 -2.43 -10.36 -6.43
C ALA A 40 -2.33 -10.97 -5.03
N ALA A 41 -1.22 -10.74 -4.33
CA ALA A 41 -1.04 -11.19 -2.95
C ALA A 41 -2.01 -10.47 -2.00
N LEU A 42 -2.17 -9.15 -2.13
CA LEU A 42 -3.13 -8.38 -1.31
C LEU A 42 -4.56 -8.91 -1.50
N LYS A 43 -4.97 -9.14 -2.75
CA LYS A 43 -6.30 -9.68 -3.05
C LYS A 43 -6.50 -11.09 -2.50
N GLN A 44 -5.48 -11.94 -2.56
CA GLN A 44 -5.55 -13.30 -2.01
C GLN A 44 -5.60 -13.32 -0.48
N LEU A 45 -4.81 -12.48 0.18
CA LEU A 45 -4.62 -12.51 1.63
C LEU A 45 -5.63 -11.64 2.41
N LYS A 46 -6.08 -10.53 1.81
CA LYS A 46 -7.01 -9.56 2.43
C LYS A 46 -8.41 -9.54 1.82
N GLY A 47 -8.58 -10.00 0.59
CA GLY A 47 -9.88 -10.02 -0.06
C GLY A 47 -10.49 -8.62 -0.17
N LYS A 48 -11.55 -8.32 0.61
CA LYS A 48 -12.23 -7.02 0.63
C LYS A 48 -11.68 -6.06 1.69
N ASP A 49 -10.84 -6.54 2.60
CA ASP A 49 -10.30 -5.78 3.73
C ASP A 49 -9.04 -5.00 3.36
N TYR A 50 -8.98 -4.49 2.13
CA TYR A 50 -7.97 -3.52 1.71
C TYR A 50 -8.52 -2.55 0.66
N GLN A 51 -7.93 -1.36 0.64
CA GLN A 51 -8.09 -0.36 -0.39
C GLN A 51 -6.70 0.08 -0.83
N LEU A 52 -6.46 0.08 -2.14
CA LEU A 52 -5.20 0.50 -2.73
C LEU A 52 -5.45 1.68 -3.67
N ASN A 53 -4.82 2.81 -3.38
CA ASN A 53 -4.79 3.99 -4.23
C ASN A 53 -3.42 4.06 -4.91
N ILE A 54 -3.38 4.00 -6.24
CA ILE A 54 -2.14 4.12 -7.01
C ILE A 54 -2.04 5.53 -7.56
N MET A 55 -0.96 6.22 -7.20
CA MET A 55 -0.59 7.55 -7.69
C MET A 55 0.46 7.45 -8.79
N ASN A 56 0.48 8.43 -9.68
CA ASN A 56 1.61 8.61 -10.59
C ASN A 56 2.78 9.24 -9.83
N GLY A 57 3.98 8.67 -9.97
CA GLY A 57 5.18 9.21 -9.37
C GLY A 57 6.43 8.68 -10.07
N THR A 58 7.50 9.46 -10.04
CA THR A 58 8.80 9.09 -10.61
C THR A 58 9.77 8.50 -9.59
N CYS A 59 9.44 8.59 -8.30
CA CYS A 59 10.20 7.96 -7.22
C CYS A 59 9.32 7.48 -6.06
N HIS A 60 9.93 6.88 -5.04
CA HIS A 60 9.25 6.32 -3.86
C HIS A 60 8.75 7.39 -2.86
N PHE A 61 8.98 8.68 -3.09
CA PHE A 61 8.65 9.77 -2.16
C PHE A 61 7.54 10.68 -2.69
N PRO A 62 6.26 10.22 -2.75
CA PRO A 62 5.14 11.02 -3.24
C PRO A 62 4.92 12.29 -2.41
N MET A 63 5.32 12.28 -1.14
CA MET A 63 5.30 13.43 -0.24
C MET A 63 6.19 14.59 -0.70
N LEU A 64 7.21 14.33 -1.52
CA LEU A 64 8.11 15.34 -2.07
C LEU A 64 7.72 15.73 -3.49
N GLU A 65 7.35 14.76 -4.33
CA GLU A 65 6.98 15.00 -5.73
C GLU A 65 5.59 15.61 -5.88
N HIS A 66 4.59 15.02 -5.23
CA HIS A 66 3.18 15.34 -5.39
C HIS A 66 2.46 15.46 -4.02
N PRO A 67 2.94 16.32 -3.10
CA PRO A 67 2.40 16.43 -1.73
C PRO A 67 0.91 16.76 -1.71
N ASN A 68 0.42 17.58 -2.63
CA ASN A 68 -0.98 17.98 -2.69
C ASN A 68 -1.91 16.81 -3.07
N GLU A 69 -1.47 15.98 -4.02
CA GLU A 69 -2.22 14.81 -4.47
C GLU A 69 -2.24 13.73 -3.38
N LEU A 70 -1.08 13.46 -2.76
CA LEU A 70 -0.99 12.53 -1.63
C LEU A 70 -1.91 12.96 -0.48
N ASN A 71 -1.85 14.23 -0.10
CA ASN A 71 -2.68 14.76 0.99
C ASN A 71 -4.18 14.76 0.66
N LEU A 72 -4.55 14.89 -0.62
CA LEU A 72 -5.94 14.79 -1.04
C LEU A 72 -6.45 13.36 -0.86
N ILE A 73 -5.72 12.37 -1.37
CA ILE A 73 -6.08 10.94 -1.25
C ILE A 73 -6.11 10.52 0.21
N LEU A 74 -5.12 10.93 1.01
CA LEU A 74 -5.07 10.64 2.44
C LEU A 74 -6.31 11.17 3.18
N ARG A 75 -6.76 12.41 2.87
CA ARG A 75 -7.99 12.96 3.47
C ARG A 75 -9.24 12.20 3.04
N GLN A 76 -9.30 11.72 1.80
CA GLN A 76 -10.42 10.92 1.31
C GLN A 76 -10.49 9.56 2.02
N ASP A 77 -9.34 8.90 2.20
CA ASP A 77 -9.25 7.64 2.93
C ASP A 77 -9.65 7.82 4.40
N ILE A 78 -9.14 8.85 5.08
CA ILE A 78 -9.53 9.17 6.47
C ILE A 78 -11.03 9.43 6.56
N SER A 79 -11.60 10.23 5.66
CA SER A 79 -13.04 10.50 5.66
C SER A 79 -13.88 9.25 5.40
N THR A 80 -13.37 8.30 4.61
CA THR A 80 -14.01 7.00 4.41
C THR A 80 -13.97 6.16 5.69
N ILE A 81 -12.81 6.10 6.35
CA ILE A 81 -12.64 5.37 7.63
C ILE A 81 -13.58 5.94 8.70
N GLU A 82 -13.68 7.27 8.81
CA GLU A 82 -14.60 7.92 9.75
C GLU A 82 -16.06 7.57 9.49
N LYS A 83 -16.47 7.42 8.22
CA LYS A 83 -17.82 6.98 7.85
C LYS A 83 -18.07 5.51 8.15
N ASP A 84 -17.07 4.66 7.97
CA ASP A 84 -17.18 3.21 8.25
C ASP A 84 -17.25 2.92 9.77
N LEU A 85 -16.81 3.86 10.62
CA LEU A 85 -16.84 3.76 12.09
C LEU A 85 -18.12 4.29 12.76
N ASN A 86 -18.90 5.13 12.08
CA ASN A 86 -20.13 5.75 12.60
C ASN A 86 -21.38 5.03 12.09
#